data_AF-A0AAV1LT17-F1
#
_entry.id   AF-A0AAV1LT17-F1
#
_cell.length_a   1.000
_cell.length_b   1.000
_cell.length_c   1.000
_cell.angle_alpha   90.00
_cell.angle_beta   90.00
_cell.angle_gamma   90.00
#
_symmetry.space_group_name_H-M   'P 1'
#
loop_
_entity.id
_entity.type
_entity.pdbx_description
1 polymer ?
#
loop_
_entity_poly.entity_id
_entity_poly.type
_entity_poly.pdbx_seq_one_letter_code
_entity_poly.pdbx_strand_id
1 'polypeptide(L)'
;MSLSQATWIRYQYSPTVVSMERDMFAWNTSFPCITICPDKKLDRAKLIDYLKNSEEPDKVKLEEFLTTLANATFETFESVPDYNGIPASNYMDLILSLSPDFKPSVIIGATGLTFDIVPTITEMGLCFAMNSKIAVYNSPW
;
A
#
# COMPACT_ATOMS: atom_id res chain seq x y z
N MET A 1 -25.82 1.40 44.94
CA MET A 1 -25.88 2.66 44.17
C MET A 1 -26.94 2.48 43.09
N SER A 2 -28.05 3.21 43.14
CA SER A 2 -29.15 3.03 42.19
C SER A 2 -28.82 3.66 40.83
N LEU A 3 -29.37 3.10 39.76
CA LEU A 3 -29.23 3.63 38.40
C LEU A 3 -29.66 5.10 38.32
N SER A 4 -30.72 5.47 39.05
CA SER A 4 -31.23 6.85 39.13
C SER A 4 -30.20 7.85 39.67
N GLN A 5 -29.42 7.46 40.69
CA GLN A 5 -28.42 8.32 41.31
C GLN A 5 -27.19 8.48 40.41
N ALA A 6 -26.79 7.44 39.69
CA ALA A 6 -25.69 7.50 38.72
C ALA A 6 -26.04 8.40 37.52
N THR A 7 -27.28 8.31 37.00
CA THR A 7 -27.76 9.19 35.93
C THR A 7 -27.83 10.65 36.37
N TRP A 8 -28.31 10.92 37.61
CA TRP A 8 -28.37 12.27 38.19
C TRP A 8 -26.97 12.91 38.36
N ILE A 9 -25.98 12.11 38.79
CA ILE A 9 -24.59 12.58 38.89
C ILE A 9 -24.01 12.86 37.50
N ARG A 10 -24.22 11.99 36.51
CA ARG A 10 -23.76 12.26 35.13
C ARG A 10 -24.41 13.52 34.56
N TYR A 11 -25.70 13.76 34.82
CA TYR A 11 -26.38 14.98 34.41
C TYR A 11 -25.78 16.24 35.05
N GLN A 12 -25.45 16.21 36.35
CA GLN A 12 -24.91 17.38 37.04
C GLN A 12 -23.45 17.69 36.70
N TYR A 13 -22.63 16.66 36.51
CA TYR A 13 -21.17 16.84 36.42
C TYR A 13 -20.60 16.63 35.02
N SER A 14 -21.33 15.97 34.11
CA SER A 14 -20.89 15.74 32.72
C SER A 14 -22.08 15.49 31.77
N PRO A 15 -22.98 16.48 31.56
CA PRO A 15 -24.15 16.33 30.69
C PRO A 15 -23.75 16.43 29.21
N THR A 16 -22.95 15.49 28.72
CA THR A 16 -22.65 15.39 27.29
C THR A 16 -23.64 14.42 26.66
N VAL A 17 -24.53 14.93 25.82
CA VAL A 17 -25.42 14.13 24.98
C VAL A 17 -24.81 14.07 23.59
N VAL A 18 -24.51 12.86 23.11
CA VAL A 18 -24.06 12.64 21.74
C VAL A 18 -25.27 12.26 20.90
N SER A 19 -25.73 13.18 20.06
CA SER A 19 -26.72 12.90 19.01
C SER A 19 -25.99 12.73 17.68
N MET A 20 -26.34 11.70 16.91
CA MET A 20 -25.73 11.41 15.62
C MET A 20 -26.68 11.84 14.48
N GLU A 21 -26.27 12.84 13.70
CA GLU A 21 -26.92 13.21 12.44
C GLU A 21 -26.78 12.04 11.44
N ARG A 22 -27.85 11.69 10.74
CA ARG A 22 -27.86 10.57 9.76
C ARG A 22 -28.07 11.00 8.32
N ASP A 23 -28.13 12.30 8.05
CA ASP A 23 -28.33 12.79 6.69
C ASP A 23 -27.03 12.67 5.88
N MET A 24 -26.83 11.48 5.29
CA MET A 24 -25.68 11.21 4.42
C MET A 24 -25.70 12.02 3.12
N PHE A 25 -26.87 12.53 2.70
CA PHE A 25 -27.00 13.28 1.44
C PHE A 25 -26.64 14.75 1.59
N ALA A 26 -26.74 15.29 2.80
CA ALA A 26 -26.24 16.62 3.13
C ALA A 26 -24.72 16.66 3.40
N TRP A 27 -24.05 15.51 3.45
CA TRP A 27 -22.62 15.44 3.75
C TRP A 27 -21.75 15.73 2.53
N ASN A 28 -21.15 16.93 2.51
CA ASN A 28 -20.11 17.29 1.56
C ASN A 28 -18.73 16.77 2.04
N THR A 29 -18.49 15.47 1.92
CA THR A 29 -17.21 14.86 2.27
C THR A 29 -16.27 14.83 1.08
N SER A 30 -15.01 15.19 1.30
CA SER A 30 -13.98 15.03 0.28
C SER A 30 -13.66 13.55 0.06
N PHE A 31 -13.29 13.20 -1.18
CA PHE A 31 -12.87 11.85 -1.50
C PHE A 31 -11.66 11.44 -0.63
N PRO A 32 -11.69 10.27 0.02
CA PRO A 32 -10.61 9.88 0.94
C PRO A 32 -9.32 9.54 0.20
N CYS A 33 -8.23 9.43 0.96
CA CYS A 33 -7.02 8.78 0.48
C CYS A 33 -7.28 7.27 0.37
N ILE A 34 -6.89 6.68 -0.75
CA ILE A 34 -6.99 5.23 -0.98
C ILE A 34 -5.61 4.71 -1.32
N THR A 35 -5.20 3.62 -0.67
CA THR A 35 -3.96 2.90 -0.97
C THR A 35 -4.31 1.49 -1.39
N ILE A 36 -3.84 1.08 -2.57
CA ILE A 36 -4.09 -0.21 -3.19
C ILE A 36 -2.75 -0.93 -3.30
N CYS A 37 -2.68 -2.12 -2.71
CA CYS A 37 -1.49 -2.97 -2.78
C CYS A 37 -1.86 -4.26 -3.53
N PRO A 38 -1.28 -4.52 -4.72
CA PRO A 38 -1.51 -5.77 -5.40
C PRO A 38 -0.83 -6.92 -4.66
N ASP A 39 -1.53 -8.05 -4.52
CA ASP A 39 -0.98 -9.28 -3.96
C ASP A 39 0.13 -9.84 -4.87
N LYS A 40 -0.07 -9.76 -6.19
CA LYS A 40 0.95 -10.16 -7.18
C LYS A 40 1.90 -9.00 -7.43
N LYS A 41 3.06 -9.03 -6.77
CA LYS A 41 4.10 -7.98 -6.87
C LYS A 41 5.05 -8.16 -8.04
N LEU A 42 5.29 -9.39 -8.47
CA LEU A 42 6.17 -9.73 -9.59
C LEU A 42 5.38 -10.30 -10.77
N ASP A 43 5.75 -9.87 -11.98
CA ASP A 43 5.30 -10.53 -13.19
C ASP A 43 6.23 -11.70 -13.56
N ARG A 44 5.70 -12.93 -13.46
CA ARG A 44 6.44 -14.16 -13.76
C ARG A 44 7.01 -14.17 -15.18
N ALA A 45 6.31 -13.59 -16.16
CA ALA A 45 6.82 -13.55 -17.53
C ALA A 45 8.10 -12.70 -17.62
N LYS A 46 8.06 -11.48 -17.08
CA LYS A 46 9.22 -10.56 -17.03
C LYS A 46 10.39 -11.18 -16.25
N LEU A 47 10.09 -11.86 -15.13
CA LEU A 47 11.10 -12.52 -14.32
C LEU A 47 11.78 -13.68 -15.08
N ILE A 48 11.03 -14.55 -15.75
CA ILE A 48 11.61 -15.64 -16.56
C ILE A 48 12.49 -15.09 -17.68
N ASP A 49 12.06 -14.01 -18.34
CA ASP A 49 12.84 -13.39 -19.40
C ASP A 49 14.13 -12.74 -18.87
N TYR A 50 14.06 -12.12 -17.69
CA TYR A 50 15.24 -11.60 -17.00
C TYR A 50 16.25 -12.71 -16.62
N LEU A 51 15.77 -13.82 -16.05
CA LEU A 51 16.61 -14.97 -15.68
C LEU A 51 17.29 -15.61 -16.91
N LYS A 52 16.60 -15.68 -18.05
CA LYS A 52 17.20 -16.20 -19.29
C LYS A 52 18.37 -15.34 -19.76
N ASN A 53 18.21 -14.02 -19.70
CA ASN A 53 19.21 -13.06 -20.17
C ASN A 53 20.34 -12.82 -19.16
N SER A 54 20.15 -13.17 -17.90
CA SER A 54 21.20 -13.05 -16.88
C SER A 54 22.37 -14.01 -17.12
N GLU A 55 23.60 -13.50 -16.92
CA GLU A 55 24.86 -14.27 -16.97
C GLU A 55 25.13 -15.07 -15.67
N GLU A 56 24.23 -14.96 -14.70
CA GLU A 56 24.39 -15.58 -13.39
C GLU A 56 24.36 -17.13 -13.48
N PRO A 57 25.37 -17.81 -12.89
CA PRO A 57 25.48 -19.26 -12.97
C PRO A 57 24.39 -19.97 -12.14
N ASP A 58 23.94 -19.35 -11.04
CA ASP A 58 22.94 -19.91 -10.14
C ASP A 58 21.60 -19.17 -10.28
N LYS A 59 20.90 -19.48 -11.37
CA LYS A 59 19.60 -18.86 -11.70
C LYS A 59 18.51 -19.17 -10.67
N VAL A 60 18.62 -20.29 -9.96
CA VAL A 60 17.65 -20.70 -8.94
C VAL A 60 17.76 -19.80 -7.72
N LYS A 61 18.98 -19.54 -7.23
CA LYS A 61 19.19 -18.59 -6.14
C LYS A 61 18.78 -17.17 -6.51
N LEU A 62 19.07 -16.74 -7.74
CA LEU A 62 18.64 -15.43 -8.23
C LEU A 62 17.11 -15.32 -8.26
N GLU A 63 16.41 -16.35 -8.73
CA GLU A 63 14.94 -16.39 -8.72
C GLU A 63 14.36 -16.32 -7.31
N GLU A 64 14.90 -17.10 -6.38
CA GLU A 64 14.47 -17.13 -4.98
C GLU A 64 14.72 -15.77 -4.31
N PHE A 65 15.89 -15.18 -4.53
CA PHE A 65 16.24 -13.85 -4.03
C PHE A 65 15.28 -12.78 -4.55
N LEU A 66 15.04 -12.70 -5.86
CA LEU A 66 14.13 -11.70 -6.43
C LEU A 66 12.69 -11.88 -5.94
N THR A 67 12.25 -13.13 -5.81
CA THR A 67 10.88 -13.45 -5.36
C THR A 67 10.68 -13.10 -3.88
N THR A 68 11.65 -13.41 -3.03
CA THR A 68 11.62 -13.08 -1.60
C THR A 68 11.76 -11.58 -1.38
N LEU A 69 12.66 -10.92 -2.10
CA LEU A 69 12.86 -9.47 -2.04
C LEU A 69 11.60 -8.70 -2.44
N ALA A 70 10.91 -9.11 -3.52
CA ALA A 70 9.68 -8.45 -3.93
C ALA A 70 8.51 -8.69 -2.98
N ASN A 71 8.46 -9.86 -2.32
CA ASN A 71 7.41 -10.21 -1.35
C ASN A 71 7.80 -9.89 0.10
N ALA A 72 8.94 -9.23 0.31
CA ALA A 72 9.39 -8.85 1.63
C ALA A 72 8.42 -7.84 2.24
N THR A 73 7.93 -8.16 3.43
CA THR A 73 7.19 -7.24 4.29
C THR A 73 8.08 -6.84 5.45
N PHE A 74 7.65 -5.86 6.24
CA PHE A 74 8.35 -5.50 7.48
C PHE A 74 8.66 -6.71 8.39
N GLU A 75 7.76 -7.70 8.43
CA GLU A 75 7.94 -8.91 9.25
C GLU A 75 8.82 -9.97 8.60
N THR A 76 8.83 -10.07 7.26
CA THR A 76 9.55 -11.13 6.53
C THR A 76 10.88 -10.67 5.96
N PHE A 77 11.29 -9.43 6.21
CA PHE A 77 12.52 -8.87 5.65
C PHE A 77 13.79 -9.64 6.05
N GLU A 78 13.81 -10.23 7.25
CA GLU A 78 14.92 -11.08 7.72
C GLU A 78 15.07 -12.37 6.91
N SER A 79 13.99 -12.85 6.27
CA SER A 79 14.01 -14.08 5.48
C SER A 79 14.60 -13.93 4.08
N VAL A 80 14.94 -12.70 3.66
CA VAL A 80 15.56 -12.44 2.36
C VAL A 80 16.97 -13.04 2.36
N PRO A 81 17.29 -13.97 1.43
CA PRO A 81 18.59 -14.61 1.38
C PRO A 81 19.67 -13.60 0.99
N ASP A 82 20.88 -13.79 1.52
CA ASP A 82 22.03 -12.98 1.13
C ASP A 82 22.44 -13.34 -0.31
N TYR A 83 22.51 -12.33 -1.17
CA TYR A 83 22.83 -12.47 -2.58
C TYR A 83 23.72 -11.32 -3.04
N ASN A 84 24.95 -11.64 -3.43
CA ASN A 84 25.98 -10.67 -3.79
C ASN A 84 26.08 -10.39 -5.31
N GLY A 85 25.25 -11.04 -6.13
CA GLY A 85 25.32 -10.91 -7.60
C GLY A 85 24.77 -9.58 -8.14
N ILE A 86 23.93 -8.89 -7.36
CA ILE A 86 23.36 -7.59 -7.73
C ILE A 86 23.73 -6.57 -6.66
N PRO A 87 24.21 -5.36 -7.01
CA PRO A 87 24.44 -4.32 -6.02
C PRO A 87 23.13 -3.80 -5.43
N ALA A 88 23.11 -3.57 -4.12
CA ALA A 88 21.91 -3.14 -3.39
C ALA A 88 21.27 -1.83 -3.93
N SER A 89 22.06 -0.97 -4.58
CA SER A 89 21.56 0.25 -5.23
C SER A 89 20.55 -0.04 -6.33
N ASN A 90 20.64 -1.20 -6.98
CA ASN A 90 19.84 -1.52 -8.17
C ASN A 90 18.59 -2.34 -7.83
N TYR A 91 18.41 -2.73 -6.57
CA TYR A 91 17.30 -3.59 -6.14
C TYR A 91 15.93 -2.97 -6.45
N MET A 92 15.76 -1.69 -6.12
CA MET A 92 14.47 -1.01 -6.33
C MET A 92 14.12 -0.91 -7.82
N ASP A 93 15.04 -0.41 -8.64
CA ASP A 93 14.84 -0.27 -10.09
C ASP A 93 14.52 -1.60 -10.76
N LEU A 94 15.19 -2.66 -10.31
CA LEU A 94 14.99 -3.99 -10.85
C LEU A 94 13.61 -4.55 -10.47
N ILE A 95 13.20 -4.44 -9.20
CA ILE A 95 11.86 -4.85 -8.78
C ILE A 95 10.79 -4.06 -9.53
N LEU A 96 10.96 -2.75 -9.69
CA LEU A 96 10.04 -1.91 -10.47
C LEU A 96 9.92 -2.38 -11.92
N SER A 97 11.04 -2.74 -12.56
CA SER A 97 11.03 -3.22 -13.95
C SER A 97 10.33 -4.58 -14.10
N LEU A 98 10.43 -5.44 -13.08
CA LEU A 98 9.82 -6.77 -13.02
C LEU A 98 8.36 -6.73 -12.51
N SER A 99 7.92 -5.59 -11.98
CA SER A 99 6.55 -5.41 -11.50
C SER A 99 5.54 -5.42 -12.66
N PRO A 100 4.31 -5.88 -12.42
CA PRO A 100 3.24 -5.79 -13.41
C PRO A 100 2.86 -4.33 -13.66
N ASP A 101 2.51 -4.02 -14.91
CA ASP A 101 2.01 -2.69 -15.29
C ASP A 101 0.61 -2.48 -14.70
N PHE A 102 0.54 -1.79 -13.56
CA PHE A 102 -0.70 -1.53 -12.85
C PHE A 102 -1.08 -0.05 -12.97
N LYS A 103 -2.07 0.23 -13.81
CA LYS A 103 -2.60 1.59 -14.05
C LYS A 103 -4.13 1.58 -13.91
N PRO A 104 -4.68 1.48 -12.69
CA PRO A 104 -6.12 1.57 -12.52
C PRO A 104 -6.59 2.99 -12.85
N SER A 105 -7.86 3.13 -13.24
CA SER A 105 -8.51 4.43 -13.35
C SER A 105 -9.64 4.48 -12.32
N VAL A 106 -9.57 5.38 -11.36
CA VAL A 106 -10.66 5.59 -10.40
C VAL A 106 -11.45 6.81 -10.83
N ILE A 107 -12.73 6.60 -11.05
CA ILE A 107 -13.69 7.63 -11.47
C ILE A 107 -14.74 7.75 -10.37
N ILE A 108 -14.92 8.95 -9.83
CA ILE A 108 -16.07 9.21 -8.96
C ILE A 108 -17.31 9.33 -9.83
N GLY A 109 -18.21 8.36 -9.78
CA GLY A 109 -19.42 8.32 -10.62
C GLY A 109 -20.34 9.55 -10.48
N ALA A 110 -20.32 10.24 -9.34
CA ALA A 110 -21.16 11.42 -9.10
C ALA A 110 -20.59 12.72 -9.72
N THR A 111 -19.27 12.83 -9.88
CA THR A 111 -18.60 14.08 -10.30
C THR A 111 -17.75 13.93 -11.56
N GLY A 112 -17.53 12.69 -12.04
CA GLY A 112 -16.67 12.41 -13.19
C GLY A 112 -15.18 12.70 -12.94
N LEU A 113 -14.78 12.97 -11.68
CA LEU A 113 -13.39 13.26 -11.34
C LEU A 113 -12.52 12.01 -11.48
N THR A 114 -11.42 12.16 -12.21
CA THR A 114 -10.33 11.19 -12.31
C THR A 114 -9.22 11.59 -11.35
N PHE A 115 -8.72 10.64 -10.57
CA PHE A 115 -7.57 10.89 -9.70
C PHE A 115 -6.32 10.24 -10.25
N ASP A 116 -5.22 10.97 -10.13
CA ASP A 116 -3.89 10.44 -10.38
C ASP A 116 -3.49 9.44 -9.29
N ILE A 117 -2.84 8.38 -9.74
CA ILE A 117 -2.30 7.33 -8.89
C ILE A 117 -0.80 7.52 -8.81
N VAL A 118 -0.31 7.57 -7.58
CA VAL A 118 1.12 7.68 -7.28
C VAL A 118 1.57 6.35 -6.68
N PRO A 119 2.52 5.65 -7.30
CA PRO A 119 3.10 4.47 -6.67
C PRO A 119 3.94 4.91 -5.48
N THR A 120 3.87 4.16 -4.40
CA THR A 120 4.49 4.47 -3.12
C THR A 120 5.02 3.18 -2.50
N ILE A 121 6.20 3.25 -1.90
CA ILE A 121 6.76 2.16 -1.13
C ILE A 121 6.17 2.19 0.28
N THR A 122 5.72 1.02 0.76
CA THR A 122 5.11 0.83 2.07
C THR A 122 5.73 -0.39 2.77
N GLU A 123 5.36 -0.65 4.02
CA GLU A 123 5.76 -1.84 4.77
C GLU A 123 5.30 -3.16 4.12
N MET A 124 4.29 -3.08 3.25
CA MET A 124 3.82 -4.20 2.45
C MET A 124 4.48 -4.26 1.07
N GLY A 125 5.50 -3.44 0.78
CA GLY A 125 6.17 -3.33 -0.52
C GLY A 125 5.55 -2.27 -1.44
N LEU A 126 5.66 -2.48 -2.77
CA LEU A 126 5.14 -1.56 -3.79
C LEU A 126 3.61 -1.51 -3.78
N CYS A 127 3.07 -0.32 -3.55
CA CYS A 127 1.64 -0.03 -3.54
C CYS A 127 1.34 1.24 -4.34
N PHE A 128 0.06 1.57 -4.47
CA PHE A 128 -0.44 2.68 -5.27
C PHE A 128 -1.41 3.50 -4.44
N ALA A 129 -1.12 4.79 -4.26
CA ALA A 129 -1.92 5.68 -3.44
C ALA A 129 -2.54 6.81 -4.26
N MET A 130 -3.71 7.25 -3.81
CA MET A 130 -4.55 8.26 -4.46
C MET A 130 -4.95 9.31 -3.43
N ASN A 131 -5.00 10.58 -3.84
CA ASN A 131 -5.30 11.71 -2.97
C ASN A 131 -4.44 11.75 -1.67
N SER A 132 -3.18 11.34 -1.80
CA SER A 132 -2.21 11.30 -0.71
C SER A 132 -1.09 12.30 -0.93
N LYS A 133 -0.86 13.17 0.06
CA LYS A 133 0.28 14.09 0.04
C LYS A 133 1.61 13.41 0.37
N ILE A 134 1.57 12.30 1.11
CA ILE A 134 2.78 11.57 1.51
C ILE A 134 3.28 10.62 0.41
N ALA A 135 2.37 10.12 -0.44
CA ALA A 135 2.71 9.16 -1.48
C ALA A 135 3.75 9.69 -2.49
N VAL A 136 3.78 11.01 -2.72
CA VAL A 136 4.75 11.66 -3.62
C VAL A 136 6.17 11.65 -3.05
N TYR A 137 6.33 11.61 -1.73
CA TYR A 137 7.65 11.56 -1.09
C TYR A 137 8.16 10.13 -0.92
N ASN A 138 7.24 9.17 -0.82
CA ASN A 138 7.56 7.74 -0.73
C ASN A 138 7.50 7.06 -2.09
N SER A 139 7.35 7.83 -3.18
CA SER A 139 7.38 7.26 -4.52
C SER A 139 8.80 6.82 -4.86
N PRO A 140 8.96 5.69 -5.56
CA PRO A 140 10.27 5.20 -5.93
C PRO A 140 10.85 5.90 -7.19
N TRP A 141 10.32 7.08 -7.56
CA TRP A 141 10.79 7.93 -8.66
C TRP A 141 11.34 9.24 -8.13
#